data_AF-K1TMD0-F1
#
_entry.id   AF-K1TMD0-F1
#
_cell.length_a   1.000
_cell.length_b   1.000
_cell.length_c   1.000
_cell.angle_alpha   90.00
_cell.angle_beta   90.00
_cell.angle_gamma   90.00
#
_symmetry.space_group_name_H-M   'P 1'
#
loop_
_entity.id
_entity.type
_entity.pdbx_description
1 polymer ?
#
loop_
_entity_poly.entity_id
_entity_poly.type
_entity_poly.pdbx_seq_one_letter_code
_entity_poly.pdbx_strand_id
1 'polypeptide(L)'
;MQVMLENNVLPIVNENDTVCITELMFTDNDELSGLIAKMMNADTLILLSNVDGIYNGDPSEPTTRIIPSVYYDRDISEYILASKSSHGRGGMTSKVRPLTT
;
A
#
# COMPACT_ATOMS: atom_id res chain seq x y z
N MET A 1 2.25 14.53 14.08
CA MET A 1 1.03 13.75 14.38
C MET A 1 0.95 13.31 15.83
N GLN A 2 2.06 13.00 16.51
CA GLN A 2 2.04 12.56 17.92
C GLN A 2 1.25 13.49 18.86
N VAL A 3 1.48 14.81 18.80
CA VAL A 3 0.72 15.79 19.60
C VAL A 3 -0.79 15.72 19.35
N MET A 4 -1.24 15.46 18.11
CA MET A 4 -2.67 15.32 17.81
C MET A 4 -3.24 14.09 18.54
N LEU A 5 -2.57 12.95 18.44
CA LEU A 5 -2.99 11.72 19.10
C LEU A 5 -3.00 11.85 20.63
N GLU A 6 -1.98 12.50 21.21
CA GLU A 6 -1.91 12.78 22.66
C GLU A 6 -3.07 13.66 23.15
N ASN A 7 -3.70 14.42 22.24
CA ASN A 7 -4.86 15.26 22.52
C ASN A 7 -6.18 14.65 22.01
N ASN A 8 -6.23 13.34 21.75
CA ASN A 8 -7.41 12.63 21.22
C ASN A 8 -7.93 13.19 19.87
N VAL A 9 -7.04 13.75 19.05
CA VAL A 9 -7.35 14.20 17.68
C VAL A 9 -6.91 13.12 16.70
N LEU A 10 -7.83 12.67 15.84
CA LEU A 10 -7.54 11.71 14.77
C LEU A 10 -6.96 12.43 13.54
N PRO A 11 -5.67 12.24 13.20
CA PRO A 11 -5.10 12.83 11.99
C PRO A 11 -5.66 12.16 10.74
N ILE A 12 -6.15 12.98 9.80
CA ILE A 12 -6.54 12.55 8.46
C ILE A 12 -5.53 13.13 7.50
N VAL A 13 -4.80 12.27 6.79
CA VAL A 13 -3.73 12.66 5.88
C VAL A 13 -4.08 12.24 4.46
N ASN A 14 -3.74 13.08 3.49
CA ASN A 14 -3.86 12.81 2.07
C ASN A 14 -2.66 13.44 1.34
N GLU A 15 -2.41 12.98 0.12
CA GLU A 15 -1.48 13.69 -0.77
C GLU A 15 -1.97 15.12 -1.05
N ASN A 16 -1.01 16.06 -1.14
CA ASN A 16 -1.30 17.44 -1.50
C ASN A 16 -1.15 17.63 -3.01
N ASP A 17 -2.18 17.23 -3.75
CA ASP A 17 -2.23 17.23 -5.22
C ASP A 17 -2.10 18.63 -5.85
N THR A 18 -2.14 19.71 -5.05
CA THR A 18 -2.13 21.09 -5.55
C THR A 18 -0.72 21.69 -5.67
N VAL A 19 0.28 21.16 -4.94
CA VAL A 19 1.62 21.76 -4.84
C VAL A 19 2.74 20.80 -5.26
N CYS A 20 2.47 19.51 -5.40
CA CYS A 20 3.48 18.52 -5.76
C CYS A 20 3.99 18.72 -7.21
N ILE A 21 5.29 19.01 -7.32
CA ILE A 21 6.03 19.05 -8.58
C ILE A 21 6.27 17.59 -9.01
N THR A 22 6.04 17.27 -10.28
CA THR A 22 6.05 15.92 -10.88
C THR A 22 7.27 15.04 -10.59
N GLU A 23 8.39 15.60 -10.13
CA GLU A 23 9.65 14.89 -9.84
C GLU A 23 9.74 14.34 -8.40
N LEU A 24 8.83 14.72 -7.51
CA LEU A 24 8.77 14.30 -6.10
C LEU A 24 7.46 13.54 -5.76
N MET A 25 6.71 13.10 -6.77
CA MET A 25 5.43 12.42 -6.55
C MET A 25 5.62 11.11 -5.78
N PHE A 26 4.93 10.98 -4.64
CA PHE A 26 4.54 9.67 -4.16
C PHE A 26 3.61 9.09 -5.21
N THR A 27 3.81 7.83 -5.58
CA THR A 27 3.09 7.28 -6.73
C THR A 27 1.63 6.91 -6.41
N ASP A 28 1.29 6.81 -5.12
CA ASP A 28 -0.06 6.62 -4.58
C ASP A 28 -0.08 6.86 -3.04
N ASN A 29 -1.26 7.00 -2.44
CA ASN A 29 -1.48 7.06 -0.99
C ASN A 29 -0.96 5.82 -0.24
N ASP A 30 -0.79 4.68 -0.92
CA ASP A 30 -0.16 3.47 -0.36
C ASP A 30 1.28 3.78 0.12
N GLU A 31 2.07 4.50 -0.68
CA GLU A 31 3.46 4.84 -0.36
C GLU A 31 3.52 5.90 0.75
N LEU A 32 2.65 6.90 0.67
CA LEU A 32 2.50 7.93 1.71
C LEU A 32 2.14 7.29 3.06
N SER A 33 1.21 6.34 3.07
CA SER A 33 0.78 5.64 4.28
C SER A 33 1.91 4.79 4.88
N GLY A 34 2.73 4.14 4.05
CA GLY A 34 3.94 3.41 4.47
C GLY A 34 4.97 4.33 5.12
N LEU A 35 5.23 5.49 4.52
CA LEU A 35 6.16 6.48 5.08
C LEU A 35 5.66 7.02 6.43
N ILE A 36 4.38 7.38 6.51
CA ILE A 36 3.75 7.86 7.75
C ILE A 36 3.83 6.80 8.85
N ALA A 37 3.48 5.54 8.54
CA ALA A 37 3.56 4.44 9.49
C ALA A 37 4.99 4.28 10.03
N LYS A 38 6.00 4.32 9.16
CA LYS A 38 7.42 4.27 9.54
C LYS A 38 7.84 5.47 10.40
N MET A 39 7.44 6.69 10.02
CA MET A 39 7.74 7.92 10.78
C MET A 39 7.08 7.96 12.16
N MET A 40 5.91 7.33 12.30
CA MET A 40 5.17 7.25 13.56
C MET A 40 5.55 6.02 14.39
N ASN A 41 6.45 5.16 13.92
CA ASN A 41 6.73 3.86 14.52
C ASN A 41 5.43 3.06 14.78
N ALA A 42 4.52 3.06 13.80
CA ALA A 42 3.26 2.34 13.92
C ALA A 42 3.50 0.81 13.97
N ASP A 43 2.81 0.12 14.88
CA ASP A 43 2.88 -1.34 14.98
C ASP A 43 2.26 -2.06 13.79
N THR A 44 1.30 -1.43 13.11
CA THR A 44 0.54 -2.03 12.01
C THR A 44 0.06 -0.96 11.03
N LEU A 45 0.20 -1.26 9.73
CA LEU A 45 -0.41 -0.52 8.63
C LEU A 45 -1.48 -1.40 7.99
N ILE A 46 -2.72 -0.91 7.95
CA ILE A 46 -3.85 -1.60 7.31
C ILE A 46 -4.17 -0.90 5.99
N LEU A 47 -3.94 -1.59 4.87
CA LEU A 47 -4.32 -1.11 3.55
C LEU A 47 -5.67 -1.68 3.15
N LEU A 48 -6.69 -0.84 3.06
CA LEU A 48 -8.00 -1.23 2.56
C LEU A 48 -8.02 -1.14 1.04
N SER A 49 -8.42 -2.22 0.37
CA SER A 49 -8.47 -2.31 -1.08
C SER A 49 -9.73 -3.01 -1.57
N ASN A 50 -10.05 -2.83 -2.85
CA ASN A 50 -11.11 -3.54 -3.55
C ASN A 50 -10.69 -4.96 -3.99
N VAL A 51 -9.43 -5.32 -3.77
CA VAL A 51 -8.94 -6.70 -3.92
C VAL A 51 -8.78 -7.33 -2.55
N ASP A 52 -9.17 -8.59 -2.42
CA ASP A 52 -9.17 -9.31 -1.14
C ASP A 52 -7.75 -9.61 -0.61
N GLY A 53 -6.72 -9.50 -1.46
CA GLY A 53 -5.33 -9.68 -1.06
C GLY A 53 -4.43 -9.97 -2.25
N ILE A 54 -3.24 -10.50 -1.94
CA ILE A 54 -2.29 -10.97 -2.94
C ILE A 54 -2.70 -12.40 -3.35
N TYR A 55 -2.84 -12.64 -4.65
CA TYR A 55 -3.18 -13.95 -5.19
C TYR A 55 -1.92 -14.69 -5.64
N ASN A 56 -1.90 -16.01 -5.51
CA ASN A 56 -0.78 -16.84 -5.98
C ASN A 56 -0.83 -17.20 -7.47
N GLY A 57 -1.64 -16.47 -8.27
CA GLY A 57 -1.92 -16.73 -9.68
C GLY A 57 -2.98 -15.77 -10.23
N ASP A 58 -3.46 -16.02 -11.45
CA ASP A 58 -4.55 -15.23 -12.06
C ASP A 58 -5.88 -15.48 -11.29
N PRO A 59 -6.56 -14.44 -10.77
CA PRO A 59 -7.82 -14.58 -10.04
C PRO A 59 -8.94 -15.29 -10.82
N SER A 60 -8.84 -15.36 -12.15
CA SER A 60 -9.81 -16.04 -13.02
C SER A 60 -9.66 -17.56 -13.01
N GLU A 61 -8.50 -18.07 -12.56
CA GLU A 61 -8.20 -19.49 -12.55
C GLU A 61 -8.74 -20.18 -11.28
N PRO A 62 -9.40 -21.35 -11.39
CA PRO A 62 -10.00 -22.05 -10.25
C PRO A 62 -8.99 -22.48 -9.18
N THR A 63 -7.72 -22.60 -9.54
CA THR A 63 -6.63 -23.03 -8.66
C THR A 63 -6.02 -21.89 -7.85
N THR A 64 -6.40 -20.64 -8.15
CA THR A 64 -5.85 -19.45 -7.52
C THR A 64 -6.46 -19.24 -6.14
N ARG A 65 -5.60 -18.85 -5.19
CA ARG A 65 -5.96 -18.58 -3.80
C ARG A 65 -5.25 -17.34 -3.28
N ILE A 66 -5.85 -16.72 -2.27
CA ILE A 66 -5.24 -15.61 -1.54
C ILE A 66 -4.06 -16.14 -0.71
N ILE A 67 -2.96 -15.41 -0.73
CA ILE A 67 -1.79 -15.66 0.12
C ILE A 67 -2.08 -15.06 1.50
N PRO A 68 -2.26 -15.87 2.56
CA PRO A 68 -2.68 -15.38 3.87
C PRO A 68 -1.58 -14.62 4.60
N SER A 69 -0.31 -14.87 4.27
CA SER A 69 0.83 -14.20 4.91
C SER A 69 2.04 -14.17 3.98
N VAL A 70 2.66 -13.01 3.87
CA VAL A 70 3.92 -12.78 3.19
C VAL A 70 4.92 -12.28 4.21
N TYR A 71 6.11 -12.88 4.20
CA TYR A 71 7.24 -12.44 5.03
C TYR A 71 8.22 -11.64 4.17
N TYR A 72 8.93 -10.69 4.78
CA TYR A 72 9.82 -9.75 4.09
C TYR A 72 10.98 -10.43 3.34
N ASP A 73 11.32 -11.66 3.71
CA ASP A 73 12.40 -12.46 3.13
C ASP A 73 11.97 -13.25 1.89
N ARG A 74 10.66 -13.27 1.57
CA ARG A 74 10.15 -13.89 0.36
C ARG A 74 9.95 -12.86 -0.74
N ASP A 75 10.59 -13.13 -1.88
CA ASP A 75 10.29 -12.41 -3.11
C ASP A 75 8.88 -12.79 -3.58
N ILE A 76 7.99 -11.81 -3.60
CA ILE A 76 6.62 -11.97 -4.09
C ILE A 76 6.42 -11.27 -5.44
N SER A 77 7.49 -10.78 -6.07
CA SER A 77 7.44 -10.14 -7.39
C SER A 77 6.78 -11.03 -8.44
N GLU A 78 6.90 -12.35 -8.30
CA GLU A 78 6.27 -13.36 -9.17
C GLU A 78 4.72 -13.33 -9.11
N TYR A 79 4.14 -12.85 -8.01
CA TYR A 79 2.70 -12.78 -7.80
C TYR A 79 2.11 -11.40 -8.11
N ILE A 80 2.98 -10.41 -8.38
CA ILE A 80 2.54 -9.06 -8.72
C ILE A 80 2.20 -9.04 -10.21
N LEU A 81 0.97 -9.43 -10.53
CA LEU A 81 0.40 -9.16 -11.85
C LEU A 81 0.25 -7.65 -12.00
N ALA A 82 0.91 -7.07 -13.00
CA ALA A 82 0.86 -5.65 -13.33
C ALA A 82 -0.49 -5.25 -13.98
N SER A 83 -1.61 -5.81 -13.51
CA SER A 83 -2.94 -5.41 -13.96
C SER A 83 -3.28 -4.05 -13.34
N LYS A 84 -3.03 -2.98 -14.09
CA LYS A 84 -3.60 -1.66 -13.80
C LYS A 84 -5.11 -1.75 -13.96
N SER A 85 -5.87 -1.49 -12.90
CA SER A 85 -7.30 -1.22 -13.08
C SER A 85 -7.43 0.06 -13.91
N SER A 86 -8.41 0.12 -14.81
CA SER A 86 -8.56 1.22 -15.79
C SER A 86 -8.89 2.59 -15.18
N HIS A 87 -8.98 2.69 -13.85
CA HIS A 87 -9.41 3.88 -13.12
C HIS A 87 -8.48 4.31 -11.96
N GLY A 88 -7.42 3.55 -11.64
CA GLY A 88 -6.50 3.85 -10.53
C GLY A 88 -5.06 4.08 -11.01
N ARG A 89 -4.33 5.03 -10.37
CA ARG A 89 -2.90 5.23 -10.63
C ARG A 89 -2.01 4.19 -9.92
N GLY A 90 -2.52 3.51 -8.89
CA GLY A 90 -1.84 2.44 -8.17
C GLY A 90 -2.35 1.03 -8.47
N GLY A 91 -1.54 0.04 -8.10
CA GLY A 91 -1.75 -1.38 -8.38
C GLY A 91 -1.08 -2.27 -7.33
N MET A 92 -1.07 -3.59 -7.52
CA MET A 92 -0.48 -4.51 -6.53
C MET A 92 1.00 -4.20 -6.23
N THR A 93 1.72 -3.66 -7.21
CA THR A 93 3.11 -3.22 -7.04
C THR A 93 3.28 -2.10 -6.00
N SER A 94 2.35 -1.12 -5.92
CA SER A 94 2.44 -0.04 -4.90
C SER A 94 2.14 -0.55 -3.49
N LYS A 95 1.30 -1.59 -3.37
CA LYS A 95 0.91 -2.21 -2.09
C LYS A 95 2.01 -3.06 -1.47
N VAL A 96 2.89 -3.63 -2.28
CA VAL A 96 3.99 -4.50 -1.82
C VAL A 96 5.23 -3.70 -1.46
N ARG A 97 5.45 -2.53 -2.07
CA ARG A 97 6.65 -1.70 -1.84
C ARG A 97 6.92 -1.33 -0.37
N PRO A 98 5.91 -1.10 0.50
CA PRO A 98 6.12 -0.89 1.93
C PRO A 98 6.65 -2.12 2.68
N LEU A 99 6.51 -3.35 2.14
CA LEU A 99 6.98 -4.58 2.79
C LEU A 99 8.51 -4.80 2.63
N THR A 100 9.14 -4.16 1.65
CA THR A 100 10.54 -4.38 1.27
C THR A 100 11.51 -3.31 1.80
N THR A 101 11.03 -2.32 2.59
CA THR A 101 11.81 -1.13 3.03
C THR A 101 11.72 -0.88 4.53
#